data_AF-A0A9E3GGN7-F1
#
_entry.id   AF-A0A9E3GGN7-F1
#
_cell.length_a   1.000
_cell.length_b   1.000
_cell.length_c   1.000
_cell.angle_alpha   90.00
_cell.angle_beta   90.00
_cell.angle_gamma   90.00
#
_symmetry.space_group_name_H-M   'P 1'
#
loop_
_entity.id
_entity.type
_entity.pdbx_description
1 polymer ?
#
loop_
_entity_poly.entity_id
_entity_poly.type
_entity_poly.pdbx_seq_one_letter_code
_entity_poly.pdbx_strand_id
1 'polypeptide(L)'
;MNTYPRRESSTRMSVRTAIGLAALTPLLLLAAGTASADPPNGTYDVETPQGQIGLWTITSCGAGCANIHGGGGSKKQDPDIAGGIIDTQVYNGQGSFTTNPSSLCPDGTSLTQAQSYTVNLTTMSGTVAVIPLRCAAHKGSDAPSFTRTFTLTKT
;
A
#
# COMPACT_ATOMS: atom_id res chain seq x y z
N MET A 1 -15.91 -91.50 28.74
CA MET A 1 -16.36 -92.05 27.44
C MET A 1 -16.86 -90.88 26.61
N ASN A 2 -16.06 -90.44 25.63
CA ASN A 2 -16.28 -90.63 24.19
C ASN A 2 -17.54 -89.86 23.69
N THR A 3 -17.53 -88.98 22.69
CA THR A 3 -16.65 -88.89 21.51
C THR A 3 -16.87 -87.56 20.78
N TYR A 4 -15.79 -87.02 20.21
CA TYR A 4 -15.63 -86.06 19.10
C TYR A 4 -16.43 -86.42 17.80
N PRO A 5 -16.26 -85.77 16.62
CA PRO A 5 -15.75 -84.45 16.20
C PRO A 5 -16.70 -83.76 15.17
N ARG A 6 -16.40 -82.57 14.61
CA ARG A 6 -15.96 -82.32 13.20
C ARG A 6 -16.33 -80.85 12.90
N ARG A 7 -15.68 -80.06 12.05
CA ARG A 7 -14.50 -80.20 11.17
C ARG A 7 -14.09 -78.78 10.75
N GLU A 8 -12.80 -78.59 10.55
CA GLU A 8 -12.15 -77.78 9.49
C GLU A 8 -12.73 -76.41 9.10
N SER A 9 -11.91 -75.36 9.11
CA SER A 9 -10.97 -75.16 8.00
C SER A 9 -9.99 -74.02 8.26
N SER A 10 -8.76 -74.28 7.84
CA SER A 10 -7.61 -73.40 7.62
C SER A 10 -8.02 -72.10 6.88
N THR A 11 -7.38 -70.93 7.02
CA THR A 11 -6.07 -70.66 6.40
C THR A 11 -5.64 -69.20 6.67
N ARG A 12 -4.44 -69.06 7.25
CA ARG A 12 -3.35 -68.07 7.04
C ARG A 12 -3.62 -66.56 6.85
N MET A 13 -2.65 -65.83 7.42
CA MET A 13 -2.10 -64.53 6.99
C MET A 13 -3.05 -63.33 7.19
N SER A 14 -2.62 -62.17 7.67
CA SER A 14 -1.39 -61.49 7.31
C SER A 14 -0.99 -60.43 8.35
N VAL A 15 0.32 -60.28 8.50
CA VAL A 15 1.05 -59.20 9.15
C VAL A 15 0.76 -57.87 8.45
N ARG A 16 0.56 -56.77 9.19
CA ARG A 16 1.35 -55.52 9.07
C ARG A 16 0.88 -54.43 10.04
N THR A 17 1.86 -53.98 10.79
CA THR A 17 1.95 -52.83 11.68
C THR A 17 1.59 -51.51 10.99
N ALA A 18 0.89 -50.62 11.69
CA ALA A 18 0.89 -49.19 11.41
C ALA A 18 1.27 -48.43 12.68
N ILE A 19 2.53 -47.99 12.71
CA ILE A 19 3.11 -47.12 13.71
C ILE A 19 2.62 -45.71 13.37
N GLY A 20 1.70 -45.17 14.15
CA GLY A 20 1.31 -43.76 14.08
C GLY A 20 2.42 -42.90 14.68
N LEU A 21 3.32 -42.38 13.84
CA LEU A 21 4.30 -41.38 14.25
C LEU A 21 3.56 -40.10 14.66
N ALA A 22 3.66 -39.76 15.94
CA ALA A 22 3.41 -38.42 16.44
C ALA A 22 4.43 -37.46 15.82
N ALA A 23 4.02 -36.76 14.76
CA ALA A 23 4.80 -35.69 14.12
C ALA A 23 3.91 -34.44 14.00
N LEU A 24 3.60 -33.83 15.15
CA LEU A 24 2.90 -32.54 15.21
C LEU A 24 3.60 -31.63 16.21
N THR A 25 4.84 -31.24 15.87
CA THR A 25 5.54 -30.00 16.28
C THR A 25 6.94 -30.06 15.64
N PRO A 26 7.38 -29.05 14.87
CA PRO A 26 7.34 -27.65 15.29
C PRO A 26 6.67 -26.74 14.26
N LEU A 27 5.53 -26.18 14.65
CA LEU A 27 4.78 -25.14 13.95
C LEU A 27 5.34 -23.75 14.32
N LEU A 28 6.66 -23.61 14.27
CA LEU A 28 7.39 -22.45 14.82
C LEU A 28 8.58 -22.03 13.95
N LEU A 29 8.49 -22.23 12.62
CA LEU A 29 9.35 -21.48 11.71
C LEU A 29 8.72 -20.13 11.41
N LEU A 30 9.11 -19.18 12.27
CA LEU A 30 9.35 -17.78 11.95
C LEU A 30 8.47 -17.22 10.84
N ALA A 31 7.33 -16.64 11.23
CA ALA A 31 6.94 -15.38 10.64
C ALA A 31 8.08 -14.38 10.94
N ALA A 32 9.13 -14.42 10.12
CA ALA A 32 9.98 -13.27 9.94
C ALA A 32 9.04 -12.21 9.38
N GLY A 33 8.42 -11.44 10.29
CA GLY A 33 7.86 -10.15 9.92
C GLY A 33 8.95 -9.50 9.12
N THR A 34 8.68 -9.28 7.83
CA THR A 34 9.56 -8.50 6.99
C THR A 34 9.77 -7.22 7.76
N ALA A 35 10.96 -7.05 8.34
CA ALA A 35 11.32 -5.79 8.93
C ALA A 35 11.04 -4.80 7.81
N SER A 36 10.01 -3.96 8.02
CA SER A 36 9.71 -2.85 7.14
C SER A 36 11.01 -2.06 7.15
N ALA A 37 11.83 -2.23 6.12
CA ALA A 37 13.06 -1.47 6.01
C ALA A 37 12.67 -0.02 6.23
N ASP A 38 13.43 0.68 7.09
CA ASP A 38 13.16 2.08 7.29
C ASP A 38 13.10 2.74 5.91
N PRO A 39 12.00 3.47 5.62
CA PRO A 39 11.84 4.10 4.32
C PRO A 39 13.07 4.96 4.05
N PRO A 40 13.62 4.91 2.83
CA PRO A 40 14.90 5.55 2.57
C PRO A 40 14.77 7.06 2.77
N ASN A 41 15.56 7.60 3.69
CA ASN A 41 15.60 9.03 3.95
C ASN A 41 16.11 9.78 2.70
N GLY A 42 15.54 10.96 2.46
CA GLY A 42 16.01 11.86 1.43
C GLY A 42 14.89 12.67 0.79
N THR A 43 15.25 13.34 -0.29
CA THR A 43 14.34 14.13 -1.10
C THR A 43 14.06 13.39 -2.41
N TYR A 44 12.80 13.42 -2.82
CA TYR A 44 12.28 12.65 -3.93
C TYR A 44 11.42 13.53 -4.83
N ASP A 45 11.69 13.50 -6.13
CA ASP A 45 10.75 13.98 -7.12
C ASP A 45 9.55 13.05 -7.17
N VAL A 46 8.35 13.63 -7.17
CA VAL A 46 7.10 12.89 -7.30
C VAL A 46 6.54 13.15 -8.68
N GLU A 47 6.55 12.12 -9.51
CA GLU A 47 6.35 12.26 -10.96
C GLU A 47 5.22 11.37 -11.46
N THR A 48 4.32 11.95 -12.24
CA THR A 48 3.39 11.23 -13.11
C THR A 48 4.00 11.12 -14.52
N PRO A 49 3.42 10.32 -15.42
CA PRO A 49 3.82 10.34 -16.84
C PRO A 49 3.66 11.71 -17.52
N GLN A 50 2.89 12.64 -16.95
CA GLN A 50 2.60 13.96 -17.52
C GLN A 50 3.51 15.07 -16.96
N GLY A 51 4.11 14.86 -15.80
CA GLY A 51 5.03 15.83 -15.19
C GLY A 51 5.24 15.62 -13.70
N GLN A 52 5.95 16.55 -13.08
CA GLN A 52 6.17 16.57 -11.64
C GLN A 52 4.93 17.11 -10.92
N ILE A 53 4.53 16.44 -9.84
CA ILE A 53 3.44 16.90 -8.97
C ILE A 53 3.96 17.48 -7.64
N GLY A 54 5.21 17.23 -7.29
CA GLY A 54 5.85 17.85 -6.13
C GLY A 54 7.24 17.30 -5.85
N LEU A 55 7.82 17.82 -4.78
CA LEU A 55 9.07 17.36 -4.18
C LEU A 55 8.78 16.92 -2.75
N TRP A 56 9.08 15.66 -2.41
CA TRP A 56 8.80 15.11 -1.08
C TRP A 56 10.10 14.81 -0.34
N THR A 57 10.24 15.36 0.86
CA THR A 57 11.27 14.99 1.81
C THR A 57 10.73 13.91 2.75
N ILE A 58 11.37 12.74 2.73
CA ILE A 58 11.01 11.58 3.54
C ILE A 58 12.04 11.43 4.65
N THR A 59 11.56 11.39 5.89
CA THR A 59 12.39 11.22 7.09
C THR A 59 11.79 10.14 7.99
N SER A 60 12.56 9.10 8.31
CA SER A 60 12.16 8.06 9.27
C SER A 60 11.87 8.68 10.64
N CYS A 61 10.76 8.27 11.24
CA CYS A 61 10.35 8.62 12.60
C CYS A 61 10.48 7.44 13.58
N GLY A 62 11.19 6.39 13.18
CA GLY A 62 11.33 5.13 13.93
C GLY A 62 10.86 3.94 13.10
N ALA A 63 10.97 2.74 13.67
CA ALA A 63 10.71 1.49 12.97
C ALA A 63 9.33 1.49 12.29
N GLY A 64 9.33 1.39 10.95
CA GLY A 64 8.11 1.36 10.14
C GLY A 64 7.38 2.70 10.06
N CYS A 65 7.98 3.83 10.44
CA CYS A 65 7.37 5.16 10.40
C CYS A 65 8.15 6.10 9.47
N ALA A 66 7.45 6.83 8.60
CA ALA A 66 8.02 7.96 7.85
C ALA A 66 7.17 9.21 7.96
N ASN A 67 7.82 10.35 8.18
CA ASN A 67 7.28 11.66 7.89
C ASN A 67 7.50 11.97 6.41
N ILE A 68 6.49 12.50 5.74
CA ILE A 68 6.56 13.03 4.38
C ILE A 68 6.22 14.52 4.47
N HIS A 69 7.18 15.35 4.05
CA HIS A 69 7.01 16.78 3.89
C HIS A 69 7.02 17.12 2.39
N GLY A 70 5.96 17.75 1.89
CA GLY A 70 5.79 18.14 0.49
C GLY A 70 6.13 19.60 0.27
N GLY A 71 7.00 19.86 -0.71
CA GLY A 71 7.39 21.18 -1.17
C GLY A 71 7.19 21.36 -2.67
N GLY A 72 7.51 22.56 -3.17
CA GLY A 72 7.47 22.90 -4.59
C GLY A 72 8.52 22.13 -5.39
N GLY A 73 8.13 21.64 -6.57
CA GLY A 73 9.04 21.01 -7.53
C GLY A 73 9.84 22.02 -8.35
N SER A 74 10.94 21.57 -8.95
CA SER A 74 11.79 22.35 -9.86
C SER A 74 11.66 21.94 -11.33
N LYS A 75 10.96 20.83 -11.61
CA LYS A 75 10.70 20.31 -12.95
C LYS A 75 9.37 20.83 -13.51
N LYS A 76 9.11 20.51 -14.78
CA LYS A 76 7.83 20.82 -15.44
C LYS A 76 6.67 20.18 -14.67
N GLN A 77 5.73 21.01 -14.23
CA GLN A 77 4.58 20.58 -13.46
C GLN A 77 3.57 19.79 -14.31
N ASP A 78 2.96 18.75 -13.73
CA ASP A 78 1.77 18.11 -14.29
C ASP A 78 0.63 19.15 -14.33
N PRO A 79 0.09 19.49 -15.52
CA PRO A 79 -0.89 20.57 -15.66
C PRO A 79 -2.24 20.27 -15.01
N ASP A 80 -2.55 19.00 -14.75
CA ASP A 80 -3.88 18.58 -14.26
C ASP A 80 -3.91 18.38 -12.73
N ILE A 81 -2.74 18.47 -12.09
CA ILE A 81 -2.57 18.18 -10.66
C ILE A 81 -1.90 19.40 -10.00
N ALA A 82 -2.62 20.05 -9.09
CA ALA A 82 -2.02 21.13 -8.33
C ALA A 82 -0.95 20.56 -7.39
N GLY A 83 0.21 21.22 -7.34
CA GLY A 83 1.21 20.93 -6.32
C GLY A 83 0.63 21.29 -4.95
N GLY A 84 0.73 20.37 -4.00
CA GLY A 84 0.26 20.55 -2.63
C GLY A 84 1.42 20.52 -1.64
N ILE A 85 1.36 21.39 -0.64
CA ILE A 85 2.12 21.21 0.59
C ILE A 85 1.49 20.04 1.34
N ILE A 86 2.30 19.07 1.74
CA ILE A 86 1.86 17.86 2.42
C ILE A 86 2.67 17.74 3.69
N ASP A 87 2.02 17.64 4.83
CA ASP A 87 2.66 17.24 6.08
C ASP A 87 1.90 16.01 6.58
N THR A 88 2.49 14.84 6.42
CA THR A 88 1.80 13.58 6.76
C THR A 88 2.77 12.52 7.27
N GLN A 89 2.20 11.49 7.88
CA GLN A 89 2.91 10.33 8.40
C GLN A 89 2.38 9.06 7.73
N VAL A 90 3.29 8.14 7.42
CA VAL A 90 2.97 6.83 6.84
C VAL A 90 3.57 5.72 7.69
N TYR A 91 2.87 4.60 7.78
CA TYR A 91 3.22 3.48 8.65
C TYR A 91 3.37 2.19 7.84
N ASN A 92 4.35 1.36 8.19
CA ASN A 92 4.68 0.12 7.51
C ASN A 92 4.93 0.32 6.00
N GLY A 93 5.57 1.43 5.65
CA GLY A 93 5.88 1.80 4.26
C GLY A 93 4.66 2.18 3.42
N GLN A 94 3.47 2.33 4.00
CA GLN A 94 2.24 2.65 3.25
C GLN A 94 1.43 3.73 3.94
N GLY A 95 0.72 4.53 3.15
CA GLY A 95 -0.15 5.57 3.69
C GLY A 95 -1.15 6.12 2.69
N SER A 96 -2.17 6.79 3.23
CA SER A 96 -3.17 7.52 2.45
C SER A 96 -3.46 8.84 3.13
N PHE A 97 -3.56 9.91 2.35
CA PHE A 97 -3.83 11.25 2.86
C PHE A 97 -4.51 12.11 1.78
N THR A 98 -5.25 13.13 2.21
CA THR A 98 -5.95 14.05 1.32
C THR A 98 -5.39 15.46 1.48
N THR A 99 -5.21 16.15 0.37
CA THR A 99 -4.90 17.58 0.34
C THR A 99 -6.04 18.33 -0.33
N ASN A 100 -6.28 19.54 0.15
CA ASN A 100 -7.19 20.49 -0.48
C ASN A 100 -6.37 21.72 -0.87
N PRO A 101 -5.74 21.73 -2.06
CA PRO A 101 -4.99 22.89 -2.50
C PRO A 101 -5.91 24.11 -2.54
N SER A 102 -5.54 25.13 -1.76
CA SER A 102 -6.30 26.38 -1.68
C SER A 102 -6.06 27.20 -2.94
N SER A 103 -7.14 27.48 -3.67
CA SER A 103 -7.15 28.52 -4.69
C SER A 103 -8.45 29.32 -4.57
N LEU A 104 -8.47 30.54 -5.09
CA LEU A 104 -9.68 31.37 -5.13
C LEU A 104 -10.25 31.34 -6.55
N CYS A 105 -11.56 31.18 -6.66
CA CYS A 105 -12.29 31.41 -7.89
C CYS A 105 -12.19 32.89 -8.30
N PRO A 106 -12.36 33.21 -9.59
CA PRO A 106 -12.42 34.60 -10.06
C PRO A 106 -13.49 35.46 -9.35
N ASP A 107 -14.54 34.83 -8.82
CA ASP A 107 -15.63 35.48 -8.05
C ASP A 107 -15.31 35.65 -6.55
N GLY A 108 -14.09 35.28 -6.11
CA GLY A 108 -13.65 35.37 -4.72
C GLY A 108 -14.13 34.21 -3.83
N THR A 109 -14.89 33.25 -4.37
CA THR A 109 -15.27 32.04 -3.63
C THR A 109 -14.11 31.04 -3.55
N SER A 110 -14.11 30.15 -2.56
CA SER A 110 -13.07 29.14 -2.43
C SER A 110 -13.19 28.07 -3.52
N LEU A 111 -12.09 27.77 -4.21
CA LEU A 111 -11.97 26.56 -5.03
C LEU A 111 -11.73 25.38 -4.11
N THR A 112 -12.58 24.37 -4.20
CA THR A 112 -12.31 23.07 -3.60
C THR A 112 -11.86 22.11 -4.70
N GLN A 113 -10.55 21.91 -4.83
CA GLN A 113 -10.02 20.67 -5.39
C GLN A 113 -9.67 19.77 -4.22
N ALA A 114 -9.99 18.49 -4.33
CA ALA A 114 -9.55 17.47 -3.40
C ALA A 114 -8.63 16.50 -4.14
N GLN A 115 -7.45 16.27 -3.59
CA GLN A 115 -6.52 15.27 -4.09
C GLN A 115 -6.26 14.24 -3.00
N SER A 116 -6.56 12.98 -3.27
CA SER A 116 -6.31 11.87 -2.35
C SER A 116 -5.13 11.05 -2.85
N TYR A 117 -4.12 10.91 -2.02
CA TYR A 117 -2.91 10.17 -2.30
C TYR A 117 -2.94 8.82 -1.61
N THR A 118 -2.42 7.80 -2.28
CA THR A 118 -1.95 6.56 -1.67
C THR A 118 -0.49 6.40 -2.02
N VAL A 119 0.34 5.98 -1.07
CA VAL A 119 1.79 5.85 -1.26
C VAL A 119 2.27 4.52 -0.69
N ASN A 120 3.23 3.92 -1.39
CA ASN A 120 4.00 2.78 -0.96
C ASN A 120 5.50 3.10 -1.11
N LEU A 121 6.16 3.31 0.04
CA LEU A 121 7.59 3.63 0.15
C LEU A 121 8.49 2.40 -0.04
N THR A 122 7.94 1.18 -0.06
CA THR A 122 8.68 -0.03 -0.42
C THR A 122 8.86 -0.10 -1.93
N THR A 123 7.81 0.25 -2.69
CA THR A 123 7.85 0.27 -4.17
C THR A 123 8.20 1.64 -4.73
N MET A 124 8.40 2.66 -3.88
CA MET A 124 8.62 4.06 -4.24
C MET A 124 7.60 4.56 -5.28
N SER A 125 6.32 4.23 -5.05
CA SER A 125 5.24 4.56 -5.98
C SER A 125 3.91 4.75 -5.26
N GLY A 126 2.93 5.30 -5.96
CA GLY A 126 1.62 5.56 -5.38
C GLY A 126 0.58 5.96 -6.42
N THR A 127 -0.59 6.37 -5.96
CA THR A 127 -1.63 6.97 -6.81
C THR A 127 -2.16 8.26 -6.23
N VAL A 128 -2.53 9.19 -7.10
CA VAL A 128 -3.24 10.42 -6.78
C VAL A 128 -4.57 10.41 -7.49
N ALA A 129 -5.65 10.46 -6.73
CA ALA A 129 -7.01 10.63 -7.21
C ALA A 129 -7.39 12.10 -7.09
N VAL A 130 -7.79 12.71 -8.20
CA VAL A 130 -8.10 14.13 -8.29
C VAL A 130 -9.60 14.29 -8.52
N ILE A 131 -10.23 15.05 -7.62
CA ILE A 131 -11.55 15.60 -7.82
C ILE A 131 -11.37 17.03 -8.32
N PRO A 132 -11.64 17.31 -9.61
CA PRO A 132 -11.30 18.57 -10.25
C PRO A 132 -12.01 19.77 -9.62
N LEU A 133 -11.39 20.93 -9.79
CA LEU A 133 -11.79 22.23 -9.26
C LEU A 133 -13.27 22.53 -9.53
N ARG A 134 -14.00 22.87 -8.46
CA ARG A 134 -15.36 23.43 -8.55
C ARG A 134 -15.38 24.79 -7.84
N CYS A 135 -15.84 25.82 -8.54
CA CYS A 135 -16.28 27.04 -7.90
C CYS A 135 -17.67 26.82 -7.32
N ALA A 136 -17.90 27.17 -6.05
CA ALA A 136 -19.19 26.93 -5.40
C ALA A 136 -20.37 27.61 -6.14
N ALA A 137 -20.13 28.74 -6.82
CA ALA A 137 -21.14 29.50 -7.54
C ALA A 137 -21.18 29.26 -9.07
N HIS A 138 -20.28 28.46 -9.63
CA HIS A 138 -20.33 28.05 -11.03
C HIS A 138 -20.44 26.54 -11.09
N LYS A 139 -21.46 26.00 -11.76
CA LYS A 139 -21.45 24.60 -12.21
C LYS A 139 -20.08 24.39 -12.88
N GLY A 140 -19.22 23.63 -12.22
CA GLY A 140 -17.77 23.69 -12.43
C GLY A 140 -17.32 23.18 -13.79
N SER A 141 -16.00 23.03 -13.93
CA SER A 141 -15.41 22.24 -15.03
C SER A 141 -16.13 20.89 -15.16
N ASP A 142 -16.61 20.55 -16.36
CA ASP A 142 -17.17 19.24 -16.69
C ASP A 142 -16.11 18.13 -16.72
N ALA A 143 -14.87 18.42 -16.29
CA ALA A 143 -13.82 17.43 -16.20
C ALA A 143 -14.22 16.31 -15.22
N PRO A 144 -14.15 15.04 -15.63
CA PRO A 144 -14.37 13.93 -14.72
C PRO A 144 -13.24 13.83 -13.70
N SER A 145 -13.53 13.26 -12.53
CA SER A 145 -12.50 12.81 -11.61
C SER A 145 -11.61 11.77 -12.27
N PHE A 146 -10.32 11.78 -11.94
CA PHE A 146 -9.36 10.83 -12.50
C PHE A 146 -8.36 10.37 -11.43
N THR A 147 -7.67 9.26 -11.72
CA THR A 147 -6.59 8.75 -10.88
C THR A 147 -5.35 8.55 -11.74
N ARG A 148 -4.18 8.92 -11.21
CA ARG A 148 -2.88 8.68 -11.84
C ARG A 148 -1.95 7.97 -10.88
N THR A 149 -1.10 7.11 -11.43
CA THR A 149 0.06 6.58 -10.72
C THR A 149 1.17 7.61 -10.72
N PHE A 150 1.92 7.68 -9.63
CA PHE A 150 3.17 8.43 -9.56
C PHE A 150 4.30 7.55 -9.04
N THR A 151 5.53 7.96 -9.33
CA THR A 151 6.77 7.36 -8.82
C THR A 151 7.55 8.38 -8.01
N LEU A 152 8.33 7.89 -7.05
CA LEU A 152 9.27 8.68 -6.26
C LEU A 152 10.70 8.41 -6.74
N THR A 153 11.32 9.41 -7.35
CA THR A 153 12.71 9.32 -7.84
C THR A 153 13.61 10.13 -6.92
N LYS A 154 14.68 9.54 -6.39
CA LYS A 154 15.61 10.28 -5.52
C LYS A 154 16.31 11.38 -6.32
N THR A 155 16.35 12.60 -5.77
CA THR A 155 17.05 13.76 -6.35
C THR A 155 18.54 13.73 -6.08
#